data_AF-A0A1M5PDB7-F1
#
_entry.id   AF-A0A1M5PDB7-F1
#
_cell.length_a   1.000
_cell.length_b   1.000
_cell.length_c   1.000
_cell.angle_alpha   90.00
_cell.angle_beta   90.00
_cell.angle_gamma   90.00
#
_symmetry.space_group_name_H-M   'P 1'
#
loop_
_entity.id
_entity.type
_entity.pdbx_description
1 polymer ?
#
loop_
_entity_poly.entity_id
_entity_poly.type
_entity_poly.pdbx_seq_one_letter_code
_entity_poly.pdbx_strand_id
1 'polypeptide(L)' 'MRSDIAKISIKENYNKKRRIKRGLFKSNKGILINADLNGAYQIVKKVFPKAFAEGIEGVGLHPVRVDV' A
#
# COMPACT_ATOMS: atom_id res chain seq x y z
N MET A 1 6.59 8.04 7.08
CA MET A 1 5.85 7.50 5.91
C MET A 1 4.42 8.05 5.94
N ARG A 2 3.91 8.64 4.83
CA ARG A 2 2.67 9.45 4.83
C ARG A 2 1.44 8.62 5.22
N SER A 3 0.79 8.97 6.33
CA SER A 3 -0.38 8.27 6.91
C SER A 3 -1.58 8.18 5.98
N ASP A 4 -1.66 9.04 4.97
CA ASP A 4 -2.77 9.13 4.02
C ASP A 4 -2.82 7.99 2.99
N ILE A 5 -1.68 7.32 2.74
CA ILE A 5 -1.56 6.18 1.82
C ILE A 5 -2.25 4.97 2.44
N ALA A 6 -1.78 4.57 3.63
CA ALA A 6 -2.18 3.39 4.39
C ALA A 6 -3.69 3.24 4.64
N LYS A 7 -4.45 4.33 4.63
CA LYS A 7 -5.81 4.35 5.16
C LYS A 7 -6.88 4.19 4.08
N ILE A 8 -6.56 4.14 2.79
CA ILE A 8 -7.60 4.15 1.74
C ILE A 8 -8.44 2.88 1.71
N SER A 9 -7.84 1.72 1.95
CA SER A 9 -8.48 0.42 1.72
C SER A 9 -9.03 -0.24 2.99
N ILE A 10 -8.84 0.36 4.16
CA ILE A 10 -9.48 -0.13 5.40
C ILE A 10 -10.95 0.26 5.40
N LYS A 11 -11.82 -0.67 5.83
CA LYS A 11 -13.29 -0.57 5.73
C LYS A 11 -13.83 0.78 6.22
N GLU A 12 -13.29 1.28 7.34
CA GLU A 12 -13.68 2.54 7.98
C GLU A 12 -13.31 3.79 7.17
N ASN A 13 -12.23 3.76 6.40
CA ASN A 13 -11.74 4.91 5.63
C ASN A 13 -11.92 4.73 4.11
N TYR A 14 -12.59 3.65 3.69
CA TYR A 14 -12.88 3.41 2.29
C TYR A 14 -13.98 4.33 1.80
N ASN A 15 -13.59 5.32 1.01
CA ASN A 15 -14.53 6.26 0.38
C ASN A 15 -14.45 6.11 -1.14
N LYS A 16 -15.54 5.62 -1.77
CA LYS A 16 -15.63 5.42 -3.22
C LYS A 16 -15.40 6.72 -4.01
N LYS A 17 -15.77 7.90 -3.48
CA LYS A 17 -15.57 9.20 -4.14
C LYS A 17 -14.08 9.53 -4.36
N ARG A 18 -13.18 8.87 -3.63
CA ARG A 18 -11.72 9.04 -3.78
C ARG A 18 -11.15 8.24 -4.94
N ARG A 19 -11.90 7.31 -5.55
CA ARG A 19 -11.45 6.55 -6.72
C ARG A 19 -11.65 7.38 -7.98
N ILE A 20 -10.56 7.77 -8.63
CA ILE A 20 -10.62 8.49 -9.91
C ILE A 20 -10.92 7.50 -11.04
N LYS A 21 -10.15 6.40 -11.08
CA LYS A 21 -10.30 5.31 -12.05
C LYS A 21 -9.83 4.00 -11.44
N ARG A 22 -9.94 2.88 -12.17
CA ARG A 22 -9.33 1.61 -11.74
C ARG A 22 -7.83 1.80 -11.49
N GLY A 23 -7.35 1.29 -10.35
CA GLY A 23 -5.94 1.39 -9.98
C GLY A 23 -5.49 2.74 -9.39
N LEU A 24 -6.35 3.77 -9.34
CA LEU A 24 -5.93 5.12 -8.93
C LEU A 24 -6.93 5.80 -7.98
N PHE A 25 -6.42 6.24 -6.83
CA PHE A 25 -7.16 6.97 -5.81
C PHE A 25 -6.53 8.33 -5.53
N LYS A 26 -7.33 9.28 -5.02
CA LYS A 26 -6.88 10.57 -4.51
C LYS A 26 -7.03 10.63 -3.00
N SER A 27 -6.02 11.12 -2.30
CA SER A 27 -6.08 11.35 -0.86
C SER A 27 -6.88 12.60 -0.52
N ASN A 28 -7.28 12.74 0.75
CA ASN A 28 -7.92 13.97 1.24
C ASN A 28 -6.99 15.19 1.10
N LYS A 29 -5.67 14.98 1.04
CA LYS A 29 -4.66 16.01 0.77
C LYS A 29 -4.31 16.16 -0.70
N GLY A 30 -5.09 15.54 -1.60
CA GLY A 30 -4.90 15.61 -3.03
C GLY A 30 -3.80 14.72 -3.61
N ILE A 31 -3.17 13.84 -2.82
CA ILE A 31 -2.09 12.96 -3.28
C ILE A 31 -2.67 11.81 -4.10
N LEU A 32 -2.08 11.54 -5.27
CA LEU A 32 -2.43 10.38 -6.08
C LEU A 32 -1.79 9.11 -5.54
N ILE A 33 -2.59 8.05 -5.42
CA ILE A 33 -2.21 6.80 -4.78
C ILE A 33 -2.61 5.65 -5.69
N ASN A 34 -1.64 4.80 -6.02
CA ASN A 34 -1.89 3.57 -6.76
C ASN A 34 -2.55 2.54 -5.83
N ALA A 35 -3.61 1.89 -6.32
CA ALA A 35 -4.39 0.93 -5.54
C ALA A 35 -3.59 -0.31 -5.14
N ASP A 36 -2.75 -0.83 -6.04
CA ASP A 36 -1.96 -2.04 -5.81
C ASP A 36 -0.81 -1.77 -4.83
N LEU A 37 -0.13 -0.61 -4.95
CA LEU A 37 0.85 -0.18 -3.95
C LEU A 37 0.22 -0.03 -2.57
N ASN A 38 -1.00 0.52 -2.49
CA ASN A 38 -1.70 0.61 -1.22
C ASN A 38 -2.10 -0.77 -0.68
N GLY A 39 -2.54 -1.69 -1.55
CA GLY A 39 -2.83 -3.08 -1.18
C GLY A 39 -1.61 -3.80 -0.62
N ALA A 40 -0.48 -3.74 -1.33
CA ALA A 40 0.78 -4.33 -0.90
C ALA A 40 1.24 -3.78 0.46
N TYR A 41 1.15 -2.47 0.64
CA TYR A 41 1.49 -1.83 1.91
C TYR A 41 0.63 -2.34 3.09
N GLN A 42 -0.66 -2.55 2.87
CA GLN A 42 -1.57 -3.07 3.89
C GLN A 42 -1.32 -4.55 4.21
N ILE A 43 -0.93 -5.35 3.21
CA ILE A 43 -0.52 -6.74 3.44
C ILE A 43 0.73 -6.78 4.32
N VAL A 44 1.76 -6.00 3.99
CA VAL A 44 2.98 -5.92 4.79
C VAL A 44 2.67 -5.49 6.22
N LYS A 45 1.84 -4.47 6.42
CA LYS A 45 1.40 -4.05 7.76
C LYS A 45 0.63 -5.12 8.54
N LYS A 46 -0.20 -5.90 7.86
CA LYS A 46 -1.00 -6.94 8.51
C LYS A 46 -0.12 -8.10 8.98
N VAL A 47 0.83 -8.53 8.14
CA VAL A 47 1.70 -9.69 8.41
C VAL A 47 2.88 -9.29 9.32
N PHE A 48 3.41 -8.08 9.12
CA PHE A 48 4.55 -7.53 9.84
C PHE A 48 4.23 -6.13 10.37
N PRO A 49 3.51 -6.01 11.49
CA PRO A 49 3.06 -4.73 12.04
C PRO A 49 4.19 -3.72 12.29
N LYS A 50 5.40 -4.24 12.55
CA LYS A 50 6.60 -3.46 12.82
C LYS A 50 7.63 -3.44 11.68
N ALA A 51 7.28 -3.93 10.49
CA ALA A 51 8.20 -3.98 9.34
C ALA A 51 8.86 -2.65 9.00
N PHE A 52 8.20 -1.52 9.28
CA PHE A 52 8.70 -0.19 8.99
C PHE A 52 9.31 0.53 10.20
N ALA A 53 9.25 -0.08 11.40
CA ALA A 53 9.82 0.45 12.63
C ALA A 53 11.11 -0.29 13.01
N GLU A 54 11.08 -1.62 12.94
CA GLU A 54 12.19 -2.51 13.31
C GLU A 54 12.85 -3.12 12.06
N GLY A 55 12.27 -2.93 10.88
CA GLY A 55 12.76 -3.52 9.63
C GLY A 55 12.21 -4.92 9.38
N ILE A 56 12.72 -5.57 8.33
CA ILE A 56 12.50 -7.00 8.07
C ILE A 56 13.87 -7.68 8.13
N GLU A 57 13.99 -8.69 9.00
CA GLU A 57 15.27 -9.38 9.28
C GLU A 57 15.75 -10.25 8.11
N GLY A 58 14.82 -10.76 7.29
CA GLY A 58 15.15 -11.56 6.11
C GLY A 58 13.94 -11.84 5.22
N VAL A 59 14.19 -12.09 3.94
CA VAL A 59 13.16 -12.51 2.98
C VAL A 59 13.59 -13.79 2.27
N GLY A 60 12.68 -14.77 2.19
CA GLY A 60 12.97 -16.08 1.62
C GLY A 60 12.99 -16.13 0.08
N LEU A 61 12.47 -15.11 -0.59
CA LEU A 61 12.41 -15.04 -2.05
C LEU A 61 12.81 -13.65 -2.53
N HIS A 62 13.73 -13.62 -3.51
CA HIS A 62 14.14 -12.41 -4.21
C HIS A 62 13.86 -12.61 -5.70
N PRO A 63 12.66 -12.26 -6.19
CA PRO A 63 12.32 -12.45 -7.58
C PRO A 63 13.29 -11.68 -8.48
N VAL A 64 13.85 -12.35 -9.46
CA VAL A 64 14.68 -11.74 -10.51
C VAL A 64 13.85 -11.63 -11.78
N ARG A 65 14.05 -10.53 -12.52
CA ARG A 65 13.49 -10.41 -13.87
C ARG A 65 14.25 -11.38 -14.78
N VAL A 66 13.51 -12.29 -15.41
CA VAL A 66 14.04 -13.16 -16.46
C VAL A 66 13.57 -12.56 -17.78
N ASP A 67 14.49 -12.02 -18.57
CA ASP A 67 14.19 -11.67 -19.96
C ASP A 67 14.29 -12.96 -20.79
N VAL A 68 13.22 -13.27 -21.54
CA VAL A 68 13.11 -14.42 -22.46
C VAL A 68 13.02 -13.90 -23.88
#